data_AF-A0AAD7HZJ4-F1
#
_entry.id   AF-A0AAD7HZJ4-F1
#
_cell.length_a   1.000
_cell.length_b   1.000
_cell.length_c   1.000
_cell.angle_alpha   90.00
_cell.angle_beta   90.00
_cell.angle_gamma   90.00
#
_symmetry.space_group_name_H-M   'P 1'
#
loop_
_entity.id
_entity.type
_entity.pdbx_description
1 polymer ?
#
loop_
_entity_poly.entity_id
_entity_poly.type
_entity_poly.pdbx_seq_one_letter_code
_entity_poly.pdbx_strand_id
1 'polypeptide(L)'
;MDIDSDNAGGPKRRHEEPSPLKVRVVGGPQREVYDQAKDMEAYHEEQAAVARHKNTQLSNENHKTRAIAEMQQHEGQLEAQFLGDQEKLQTMHDQVNTMFAQILDSQKLLMQQNNEVQQLSRLLDEKRDEAIQLRALNYLGKKKPQNKPPPRRGTRASLDPVRNSSTRTIEIPLDPIPMTGAPNVASNPKSKGKINPTPALADMFGTDVETLAELFGKFQGMLVPDDVVRVSVEKTMSKGTPRKNRNAIQLMDKELKKHINTTLRSAGYDKFNVRQVADFQMYNPAEADKVAACEEDCVDPPYRVEWKGFQPRFNEDLGRMETIQEARARGAQTFEQHQLAARSTSAKHRKSEDRVQTIIRTIEMKKEEGTANDIATWERLLKMVELLGEHGMSSEEEDHIKVNGRMVFIYTVKICIWRDPRVVEYLGLVDEQTDLFKEDLPGRSRSSRFRTNAHGSSNAPLGLPQALYNGEWLKKQKPAFVQKLRISKETFALFVAAPGRMRL
;
A
#
# COMPACT_ATOMS: atom_id res chain seq x y z
N MET A 1 -12.68 18.04 35.38
CA MET A 1 -13.55 19.07 34.78
C MET A 1 -13.69 20.13 35.85
N ASP A 2 -12.77 21.09 35.84
CA ASP A 2 -12.75 22.18 36.80
C ASP A 2 -13.66 23.26 36.26
N ILE A 3 -14.80 23.43 36.93
CA ILE A 3 -15.78 24.47 36.62
C ILE A 3 -15.32 25.71 37.38
N ASP A 4 -14.65 26.61 36.67
CA ASP A 4 -14.40 27.96 37.12
C ASP A 4 -15.74 28.65 37.38
N SER A 5 -16.10 28.76 38.66
CA SER A 5 -17.29 29.46 39.12
C SER A 5 -17.00 30.95 39.13
N ASP A 6 -17.56 31.65 38.14
CA ASP A 6 -17.67 33.10 38.07
C ASP A 6 -18.30 33.65 39.36
N ASN A 7 -17.44 34.20 40.22
CA ASN A 7 -17.80 34.85 41.47
C ASN A 7 -18.38 36.24 41.15
N ALA A 8 -19.68 36.26 40.83
CA ALA A 8 -20.45 37.48 40.65
C ALA A 8 -20.47 38.29 41.96
N GLY A 9 -19.93 39.50 41.88
CA GLY A 9 -19.87 40.46 42.99
C GLY A 9 -21.26 40.79 43.55
N GLY A 10 -21.58 40.21 44.70
CA GLY A 10 -22.73 40.61 45.50
C GLY A 10 -22.51 42.00 46.15
N PRO A 11 -23.55 42.83 46.25
CA PRO A 11 -23.45 44.18 46.81
C PRO A 11 -23.09 44.12 48.29
N LYS A 12 -22.01 44.81 48.67
CA LYS A 12 -21.61 45.07 50.06
C LYS A 12 -22.78 45.71 50.81
N ARG A 13 -23.53 44.92 51.57
CA ARG A 13 -24.48 45.42 52.58
C ARG A 13 -23.67 46.15 53.65
N ARG A 14 -23.89 47.47 53.75
CA ARG A 14 -23.36 48.29 54.84
C ARG A 14 -23.98 47.77 56.14
N HIS A 15 -23.14 47.30 57.06
CA HIS A 15 -23.54 47.07 58.44
C HIS A 15 -23.87 48.42 59.06
N GLU A 16 -25.17 48.66 59.29
CA GLU A 16 -25.62 49.71 60.20
C GLU A 16 -25.28 49.26 61.62
N GLU A 17 -24.42 50.02 62.31
CA GLU A 17 -24.11 49.80 63.72
C GLU A 17 -25.39 49.97 64.56
N PRO A 18 -25.76 48.97 65.39
CA PRO A 18 -26.91 49.09 66.25
C PRO A 18 -26.64 50.17 67.31
N SER A 19 -27.51 51.19 67.32
CA SER A 19 -27.48 52.28 68.29
C SER A 19 -27.54 51.75 69.73
N PRO A 20 -26.79 52.34 70.67
CA PRO A 20 -26.72 51.86 72.06
C PRO A 20 -28.07 52.05 72.76
N LEU A 21 -28.80 50.96 72.93
CA LEU A 21 -30.02 50.92 73.73
C LEU A 21 -29.66 51.18 75.20
N LYS A 22 -30.24 52.25 75.76
CA LYS A 22 -30.15 52.59 77.19
C LYS A 22 -30.69 51.45 78.04
N VAL A 23 -29.78 50.72 78.68
CA VAL A 23 -30.08 49.65 79.64
C VAL A 23 -30.78 50.27 80.86
N ARG A 24 -32.09 50.03 80.97
CA ARG A 24 -32.88 50.39 82.15
C ARG A 24 -32.68 49.28 83.19
N VAL A 25 -31.97 49.56 84.27
CA VAL A 25 -31.74 48.62 85.37
C VAL A 25 -33.06 48.35 86.07
N VAL A 26 -33.67 47.20 85.78
CA VAL A 26 -34.84 46.69 86.51
C VAL A 26 -34.32 45.98 87.76
N GLY A 27 -34.35 46.67 88.90
CA GLY A 27 -34.04 46.09 90.21
C GLY A 27 -35.32 45.67 90.93
N GLY A 28 -35.43 44.38 91.27
CA GLY A 28 -36.55 43.81 92.02
C GLY A 28 -36.77 42.32 91.68
N PRO A 29 -37.77 41.66 92.30
CA PRO A 29 -38.09 40.23 92.12
C PRO A 29 -38.31 39.78 90.66
N GLN A 30 -38.53 40.73 89.76
CA GLN A 30 -38.66 40.50 88.31
C GLN A 30 -37.33 40.12 87.64
N ARG A 31 -36.17 40.43 88.25
CA ARG A 31 -34.85 40.05 87.73
C ARG A 31 -34.58 38.56 87.88
N GLU A 32 -35.00 37.95 88.98
CA GLU A 32 -34.88 36.50 89.19
C GLU A 32 -35.73 35.71 88.17
N VAL A 33 -36.92 36.20 87.85
CA VAL A 33 -37.77 35.61 86.80
C VAL A 33 -37.13 35.76 85.41
N TYR A 34 -36.49 36.89 85.14
CA TYR A 34 -35.77 37.12 83.89
C TYR A 34 -34.53 36.23 83.77
N ASP A 35 -33.74 36.09 84.84
CA ASP A 35 -32.55 35.24 84.86
C ASP A 35 -32.96 33.75 84.72
N GLN A 36 -34.03 33.30 85.38
CA GLN A 36 -34.59 31.95 85.19
C GLN A 36 -35.11 31.71 83.76
N ALA A 37 -35.79 32.69 83.16
CA ALA A 37 -36.26 32.59 81.78
C ALA A 37 -35.09 32.51 80.79
N LYS A 38 -34.01 33.27 81.04
CA LYS A 38 -32.80 33.25 80.23
C LYS A 38 -32.04 31.93 80.35
N ASP A 39 -31.95 31.36 81.55
CA ASP A 39 -31.33 30.05 81.77
C ASP A 39 -32.14 28.93 81.09
N MET A 40 -33.47 29.02 81.13
CA MET A 40 -34.37 28.10 80.40
C MET A 40 -34.22 28.25 78.88
N GLU A 41 -34.10 29.48 78.37
CA GLU A 41 -33.86 29.75 76.95
C GLU A 41 -32.51 29.17 76.50
N ALA A 42 -31.45 29.37 77.29
CA ALA A 42 -30.13 28.79 77.03
C ALA A 42 -30.16 27.26 77.01
N TYR A 43 -30.88 26.63 77.95
CA TYR A 43 -31.07 25.17 77.97
C TYR A 43 -31.80 24.67 76.72
N HIS A 44 -32.87 25.36 76.29
CA HIS A 44 -33.59 25.01 75.06
C HIS A 44 -32.74 25.22 73.81
N GLU A 45 -31.93 26.28 73.75
CA GLU A 45 -31.00 26.54 72.65
C GLU A 45 -29.92 25.45 72.56
N GLU A 46 -29.37 25.01 73.69
CA GLU A 46 -28.43 23.89 73.74
C GLU A 46 -29.07 22.58 73.24
N GLN A 47 -30.28 22.25 73.68
CA GLN A 47 -31.02 21.08 73.19
C GLN A 47 -31.31 21.17 71.69
N ALA A 48 -31.65 22.36 71.19
CA ALA A 48 -31.85 22.59 69.75
C ALA A 48 -30.53 22.42 68.97
N ALA A 49 -29.40 22.87 69.51
CA ALA A 49 -28.09 22.69 68.90
C ALA A 49 -27.70 21.20 68.83
N VAL A 50 -27.93 20.44 69.90
CA VAL A 50 -27.72 18.98 69.93
C VAL A 50 -28.61 18.27 68.89
N ALA A 51 -29.88 18.66 68.80
CA ALA A 51 -30.81 18.10 67.80
C ALA A 51 -30.38 18.40 66.36
N ARG A 52 -29.92 19.63 66.07
CA ARG A 52 -29.36 19.99 64.76
C ARG A 52 -28.12 19.15 64.44
N HIS A 53 -27.21 19.01 65.39
CA HIS A 53 -26.01 18.20 65.21
C HIS A 53 -26.36 16.73 64.90
N LYS A 54 -27.30 16.15 65.64
CA LYS A 54 -27.78 14.78 65.42
C LYS A 54 -28.45 14.61 64.05
N ASN A 55 -29.26 15.57 63.61
CA ASN A 55 -29.87 15.55 62.28
C ASN A 55 -28.82 15.67 61.16
N THR A 56 -27.80 16.49 61.33
CA THR A 56 -26.68 16.58 60.38
C THR A 56 -25.91 15.26 60.31
N GLN A 57 -25.65 14.61 61.46
CA GLN A 57 -25.01 13.29 61.47
C GLN A 57 -25.86 12.24 60.74
N LEU A 58 -27.16 12.16 61.01
CA LEU A 58 -28.08 11.23 60.34
C LEU A 58 -28.14 11.47 58.82
N SER A 59 -28.19 12.75 58.40
CA SER A 59 -28.17 13.11 56.98
C SER A 59 -26.87 12.65 56.31
N ASN A 60 -25.73 12.84 56.97
CA ASN A 60 -24.43 12.38 56.45
C ASN A 60 -24.35 10.86 56.36
N GLU A 61 -24.90 10.12 57.32
CA GLU A 61 -24.98 8.66 57.25
C GLU A 61 -25.88 8.19 56.11
N ASN A 62 -27.04 8.82 55.92
CA ASN A 62 -27.93 8.52 54.79
C ASN A 62 -27.26 8.78 53.43
N HIS A 63 -26.49 9.86 53.30
CA HIS A 63 -25.69 10.12 52.10
C HIS A 63 -24.64 9.04 51.85
N LYS A 64 -23.95 8.57 52.89
CA LYS A 64 -22.98 7.47 52.78
C LYS A 64 -23.64 6.17 52.34
N THR A 65 -24.77 5.80 52.95
CA THR A 65 -25.49 4.57 52.59
C THR A 65 -25.99 4.62 51.14
N ARG A 66 -26.48 5.78 50.68
CA ARG A 66 -26.89 5.97 49.29
C ARG A 66 -25.71 5.86 48.32
N ALA A 67 -24.57 6.47 48.63
CA ALA A 67 -23.37 6.36 47.81
C ALA A 67 -22.87 4.90 47.71
N ILE A 68 -22.93 4.14 48.80
CA ILE A 68 -22.59 2.70 48.79
C ILE A 68 -23.53 1.92 47.87
N ALA A 69 -24.84 2.17 47.95
CA ALA A 69 -25.81 1.50 47.09
C ALA A 69 -25.62 1.85 45.60
N GLU A 70 -25.30 3.11 45.28
CA GLU A 70 -25.01 3.55 43.91
C GLU A 70 -23.73 2.89 43.37
N MET A 71 -22.68 2.75 44.19
CA MET A 71 -21.47 2.03 43.80
C MET A 71 -21.74 0.54 43.54
N GLN A 72 -22.52 -0.12 44.38
CA GLN A 72 -22.89 -1.54 44.20
C GLN A 72 -23.71 -1.74 42.91
N GLN A 73 -24.61 -0.81 42.59
CA GLN A 73 -25.35 -0.85 41.32
C GLN A 73 -24.43 -0.71 40.11
N HIS A 74 -23.47 0.21 40.18
CA HIS A 74 -22.48 0.41 39.12
C HIS A 74 -21.56 -0.82 38.95
N GLU A 75 -21.13 -1.44 40.05
CA GLU A 75 -20.37 -2.69 40.04
C GLU A 75 -21.14 -3.81 39.33
N GLY A 76 -22.43 -3.99 39.65
CA GLY A 76 -23.29 -4.96 38.96
C GLY A 76 -23.46 -4.69 37.45
N GLN A 77 -23.47 -3.42 37.04
CA GLN A 77 -23.50 -3.06 35.61
C GLN A 77 -22.19 -3.42 34.90
N LEU A 78 -21.06 -3.19 35.55
CA LEU A 78 -19.75 -3.56 35.00
C LEU A 78 -19.58 -5.08 34.91
N GLU A 79 -20.05 -5.84 35.90
CA GLU A 79 -20.04 -7.31 35.86
C GLU A 79 -20.89 -7.84 34.70
N ALA A 80 -22.11 -7.31 34.52
CA ALA A 80 -22.97 -7.69 33.40
C ALA A 80 -22.34 -7.37 32.04
N GLN A 81 -21.69 -6.21 31.93
CA GLN A 81 -20.95 -5.84 30.72
C GLN A 81 -19.78 -6.79 30.47
N PHE A 82 -19.02 -7.14 31.50
CA PHE A 82 -17.89 -8.05 31.41
C PHE A 82 -18.32 -9.46 30.94
N LEU A 83 -19.42 -9.98 31.48
CA LEU A 83 -19.99 -11.26 31.05
C LEU A 83 -20.45 -11.21 29.58
N GLY A 84 -21.09 -10.12 29.15
CA GLY A 84 -21.48 -9.93 27.75
C GLY A 84 -20.28 -9.86 26.79
N ASP A 85 -19.20 -9.18 27.20
CA ASP A 85 -17.96 -9.14 26.42
C ASP A 85 -17.27 -10.51 26.36
N GLN A 86 -17.34 -11.30 27.43
CA GLN A 86 -16.81 -12.67 27.46
C GLN A 86 -17.57 -13.60 26.50
N GLU A 87 -18.90 -13.54 26.48
CA GLU A 87 -19.73 -14.32 25.54
C GLU A 87 -19.45 -13.94 24.07
N LYS A 88 -19.26 -12.64 23.82
CA LYS A 88 -18.88 -12.14 22.50
C LYS A 88 -17.50 -12.64 22.06
N LEU A 89 -16.52 -12.67 22.97
CA LEU A 89 -15.20 -13.23 22.69
C LEU A 89 -15.28 -14.74 22.38
N GLN A 90 -16.09 -15.48 23.12
CA GLN A 90 -16.34 -16.91 22.86
C GLN A 90 -16.94 -17.11 21.46
N THR A 91 -17.96 -16.32 21.11
CA THR A 91 -18.60 -16.38 19.79
C THR A 91 -17.62 -16.09 18.65
N MET A 92 -16.75 -15.10 18.79
CA MET A 92 -15.71 -14.81 17.80
C MET A 92 -14.69 -15.93 17.71
N HIS A 93 -14.31 -16.55 18.83
CA HIS A 93 -13.41 -17.69 18.85
C HIS A 93 -13.99 -18.88 18.07
N ASP A 94 -15.28 -19.18 18.27
CA ASP A 94 -15.99 -20.26 17.55
C ASP A 94 -16.10 -19.97 16.04
N GLN A 95 -16.33 -18.71 15.66
CA GLN A 95 -16.33 -18.29 14.25
C GLN A 95 -14.95 -18.48 13.60
N VAL A 96 -13.88 -18.09 14.29
CA VAL A 96 -12.51 -18.26 13.81
C VAL A 96 -12.18 -19.75 13.63
N ASN A 97 -12.57 -20.60 14.59
CA ASN A 97 -12.39 -22.05 14.48
C ASN A 97 -13.17 -22.64 13.29
N THR A 98 -14.39 -22.15 13.03
CA THR A 98 -15.18 -22.56 11.87
C THR A 98 -14.50 -22.17 10.56
N MET A 99 -13.96 -20.94 10.47
CA MET A 99 -13.19 -20.50 9.30
C MET A 99 -11.92 -21.34 9.09
N PHE A 100 -11.22 -21.70 10.16
CA PHE A 100 -10.05 -22.58 10.07
C PHE A 100 -10.40 -23.96 9.52
N ALA A 101 -11.51 -24.55 9.96
CA ALA A 101 -12.00 -25.82 9.41
C ALA A 101 -12.27 -25.72 7.89
N GLN A 102 -12.93 -24.65 7.45
CA GLN A 102 -13.20 -24.40 6.03
C GLN A 102 -11.91 -24.23 5.19
N ILE A 103 -10.91 -23.55 5.75
CA ILE A 103 -9.60 -23.38 5.09
C ILE A 103 -8.91 -24.74 4.94
N LEU A 104 -8.93 -25.58 5.97
CA LEU A 104 -8.33 -26.92 5.93
C LEU A 104 -9.00 -27.81 4.88
N ASP A 105 -10.33 -27.77 4.79
CA ASP A 105 -11.05 -28.54 3.78
C ASP A 105 -10.78 -28.02 2.36
N SER A 106 -10.68 -26.70 2.19
CA SER A 106 -10.27 -26.09 0.92
C SER A 106 -8.86 -26.51 0.50
N GLN A 107 -7.92 -26.58 1.45
CA GLN A 107 -6.56 -27.07 1.19
C GLN A 107 -6.54 -28.53 0.75
N LYS A 108 -7.33 -29.40 1.41
CA LYS A 108 -7.47 -30.80 1.00
C LYS A 108 -8.01 -30.93 -0.42
N LEU A 109 -9.03 -30.13 -0.78
CA LEU A 109 -9.60 -30.13 -2.12
C LEU A 109 -8.57 -29.71 -3.17
N LEU A 110 -7.79 -28.65 -2.90
CA LEU A 110 -6.72 -28.22 -3.80
C LEU A 110 -5.64 -29.29 -3.98
N MET A 111 -5.26 -30.00 -2.91
CA MET A 111 -4.33 -31.13 -3.01
C MET A 111 -4.88 -32.26 -3.87
N GLN A 112 -6.17 -32.59 -3.72
CA GLN A 112 -6.83 -33.59 -4.56
C GLN A 112 -6.81 -33.17 -6.04
N GLN A 113 -7.22 -31.94 -6.35
CA GLN A 113 -7.20 -31.41 -7.72
C GLN A 113 -5.80 -31.41 -8.33
N ASN A 114 -4.78 -31.05 -7.55
CA ASN A 114 -3.40 -31.09 -8.01
C ASN A 114 -2.94 -32.52 -8.33
N ASN A 115 -3.33 -33.51 -7.52
CA ASN A 115 -3.05 -34.92 -7.80
C ASN A 115 -3.75 -35.39 -9.09
N GLU A 116 -5.00 -34.98 -9.32
CA GLU A 116 -5.74 -35.30 -10.56
C GLU A 116 -5.05 -34.69 -11.80
N VAL A 117 -4.61 -33.44 -11.71
CA VAL A 117 -3.86 -32.78 -12.80
C VAL A 117 -2.55 -33.51 -13.09
N GLN A 118 -1.82 -33.95 -12.06
CA GLN A 118 -0.60 -34.75 -12.25
C GLN A 118 -0.88 -36.10 -12.91
N GLN A 119 -1.97 -36.77 -12.55
CA GLN A 119 -2.38 -38.03 -13.19
C GLN A 119 -2.74 -37.82 -14.66
N LEU A 120 -3.49 -36.77 -14.99
CA LEU A 120 -3.83 -36.43 -16.37
C LEU A 120 -2.58 -36.07 -17.19
N SER A 121 -1.61 -35.37 -16.60
CA SER A 121 -0.34 -35.05 -17.27
C SER A 121 0.42 -36.33 -17.64
N ARG A 122 0.52 -37.31 -16.71
CA ARG A 122 1.18 -38.58 -16.99
C ARG A 122 0.49 -39.35 -18.11
N LEU A 123 -0.84 -39.43 -18.09
CA LEU A 123 -1.61 -40.10 -19.13
C LEU A 123 -1.41 -39.44 -20.50
N LEU A 124 -1.33 -38.11 -20.54
CA LEU A 124 -1.08 -37.36 -21.78
C LEU A 124 0.30 -37.69 -22.35
N ASP A 125 1.32 -37.77 -21.49
CA ASP A 125 2.68 -38.16 -21.90
C ASP A 125 2.72 -39.61 -22.41
N GLU A 126 2.06 -40.56 -21.73
CA GLU A 126 1.92 -41.94 -22.21
C GLU A 126 1.26 -42.00 -23.59
N LYS A 127 0.17 -41.26 -23.81
CA LYS A 127 -0.52 -41.21 -25.11
C LYS A 127 0.31 -40.55 -26.20
N ARG A 128 1.13 -39.56 -25.82
CA ARG A 128 2.08 -38.94 -26.74
C ARG A 128 3.15 -39.93 -27.18
N ASP A 129 3.67 -40.75 -26.27
CA ASP A 129 4.65 -41.78 -26.58
C ASP A 129 4.07 -42.89 -27.45
N GLU A 130 2.85 -43.36 -27.17
CA GLU A 130 2.12 -44.28 -28.05
C GLU A 130 1.99 -43.72 -29.48
N ALA A 131 1.62 -42.44 -29.62
CA ALA A 131 1.49 -41.79 -30.93
C ALA A 131 2.84 -41.70 -31.67
N ILE A 132 3.94 -41.46 -30.95
CA ILE A 132 5.30 -41.45 -31.54
C ILE A 132 5.68 -42.85 -32.02
N GLN A 133 5.40 -43.90 -31.25
CA GLN A 133 5.66 -45.30 -31.63
C GLN A 133 4.87 -45.70 -32.88
N LEU A 134 3.57 -45.37 -32.95
CA LEU A 134 2.74 -45.65 -34.12
C LEU A 134 3.24 -44.94 -35.38
N ARG A 135 3.70 -43.68 -35.25
CA ARG A 135 4.34 -42.96 -36.37
C ARG A 135 5.61 -43.68 -36.81
N ALA A 136 6.47 -44.11 -35.89
CA ALA A 136 7.70 -44.82 -36.21
C ALA A 136 7.45 -46.14 -36.97
N LEU A 137 6.47 -46.94 -36.54
CA LEU A 137 6.07 -48.17 -37.22
C LEU A 137 5.56 -47.91 -38.65
N ASN A 138 4.75 -46.86 -38.85
CA ASN A 138 4.26 -46.46 -40.17
C ASN A 138 5.38 -46.02 -41.13
N TYR A 139 6.45 -45.41 -40.62
CA TYR A 139 7.62 -45.04 -41.43
C TYR A 139 8.42 -46.27 -41.90
N LEU A 140 8.48 -47.32 -41.09
CA LEU A 140 9.19 -48.55 -41.45
C LEU A 140 8.46 -49.36 -42.53
N GLY A 141 7.12 -49.36 -42.54
CA GLY A 141 6.31 -50.07 -43.54
C GLY A 141 6.31 -49.47 -44.95
N LYS A 142 6.73 -48.21 -45.14
CA LYS A 142 6.66 -47.49 -46.43
C LYS A 142 7.96 -47.45 -47.24
N LYS A 143 9.06 -48.06 -46.79
CA LYS A 143 10.29 -48.14 -47.60
C LYS A 143 10.14 -49.16 -48.72
N LYS A 144 9.57 -48.74 -49.87
CA LYS A 144 9.80 -49.44 -51.14
C LYS A 144 11.30 -49.38 -51.47
N PRO A 145 11.93 -50.47 -51.95
CA PRO A 145 13.34 -50.46 -52.32
C PRO A 145 13.52 -49.50 -53.49
N GLN A 146 14.10 -48.32 -53.24
CA GLN A 146 14.48 -47.41 -54.29
C GLN A 146 15.75 -47.94 -54.98
N ASN A 147 15.61 -48.21 -56.28
CA ASN A 147 16.73 -48.50 -57.17
C ASN A 147 17.78 -47.39 -57.06
N LYS A 148 19.02 -47.77 -56.72
CA LYS A 148 20.15 -46.87 -56.60
C LYS A 148 20.46 -46.21 -57.95
N PRO A 149 20.51 -44.88 -58.07
CA PRO A 149 21.03 -44.24 -59.28
C PRO A 149 22.57 -44.34 -59.33
N PRO A 150 23.17 -44.40 -60.53
CA PRO A 150 24.59 -44.67 -60.70
C PRO A 150 25.50 -43.49 -60.33
N PRO A 151 26.79 -43.75 -60.01
CA PRO A 151 27.73 -42.74 -59.53
C PRO A 151 28.24 -41.83 -60.65
N ARG A 152 28.16 -40.51 -60.46
CA ARG A 152 28.83 -39.52 -61.33
C ARG A 152 30.20 -39.12 -60.75
N ARG A 153 31.24 -39.17 -61.60
CA ARG A 153 32.64 -38.78 -61.37
C ARG A 153 32.86 -37.27 -61.62
N GLY A 154 33.68 -36.63 -60.77
CA GLY A 154 34.54 -35.42 -60.98
C GLY A 154 33.82 -34.10 -61.34
N THR A 155 34.14 -32.90 -60.81
CA THR A 155 35.45 -32.35 -60.42
C THR A 155 35.26 -31.03 -59.62
N ARG A 156 36.15 -30.78 -58.66
CA ARG A 156 36.68 -29.51 -58.08
C ARG A 156 35.75 -28.33 -57.65
N ALA A 157 35.69 -28.16 -56.33
CA ALA A 157 35.88 -26.94 -55.52
C ALA A 157 35.46 -25.57 -56.08
N SER A 158 34.34 -25.03 -55.57
CA SER A 158 34.33 -23.75 -54.82
C SER A 158 33.01 -23.57 -54.05
N LEU A 159 33.15 -23.21 -52.77
CA LEU A 159 32.29 -22.36 -51.95
C LEU A 159 30.76 -22.61 -51.96
N ASP A 160 30.33 -23.39 -50.96
CA ASP A 160 29.09 -23.33 -50.18
C ASP A 160 27.81 -22.80 -50.82
N PRO A 161 26.88 -23.69 -51.21
CA PRO A 161 25.50 -23.33 -51.48
C PRO A 161 24.61 -23.57 -50.25
N VAL A 162 23.87 -22.51 -49.89
CA VAL A 162 22.44 -22.51 -49.53
C VAL A 162 21.87 -23.90 -49.21
N ARG A 163 21.80 -24.23 -47.92
CA ARG A 163 20.93 -25.32 -47.44
C ARG A 163 19.48 -24.84 -47.42
N ASN A 164 18.82 -25.15 -48.52
CA ASN A 164 17.38 -25.33 -48.56
C ASN A 164 17.06 -26.63 -47.81
N SER A 165 16.40 -26.56 -46.66
CA SER A 165 15.93 -27.74 -45.95
C SER A 165 14.44 -27.64 -45.65
N SER A 166 13.68 -28.38 -46.47
CA SER A 166 12.61 -29.26 -45.99
C SER A 166 11.38 -28.57 -45.38
N THR A 167 10.43 -28.33 -46.26
CA THR A 167 8.99 -28.43 -46.00
C THR A 167 8.67 -29.60 -45.06
N ARG A 168 8.41 -29.30 -43.78
CA ARG A 168 7.64 -30.16 -42.89
C ARG A 168 6.21 -29.64 -42.83
N THR A 169 5.43 -30.02 -43.84
CA THR A 169 3.97 -29.98 -43.75
C THR A 169 3.55 -30.99 -42.68
N ILE A 170 2.95 -30.52 -41.59
CA ILE A 170 2.19 -31.37 -40.67
C ILE A 170 0.72 -31.06 -40.96
N GLU A 171 0.08 -31.92 -41.75
CA GLU A 171 -1.37 -31.97 -41.87
C GLU A 171 -1.93 -32.54 -40.56
N ILE A 172 -2.79 -31.78 -39.88
CA ILE A 172 -3.65 -32.30 -38.82
C ILE A 172 -5.00 -32.60 -39.46
N PRO A 173 -5.45 -33.87 -39.52
CA PRO A 173 -6.81 -34.18 -39.90
C PRO A 173 -7.74 -33.73 -38.77
N LEU A 174 -8.61 -32.76 -39.05
CA LEU A 174 -9.80 -32.53 -38.24
C LEU A 174 -10.87 -33.50 -38.73
N ASP A 175 -10.97 -34.66 -38.09
CA ASP A 175 -12.24 -35.40 -38.12
C ASP A 175 -13.23 -34.73 -37.18
N PRO A 176 -14.48 -34.47 -37.64
CA PRO A 176 -15.49 -33.76 -36.86
C PRO A 176 -16.23 -34.70 -35.90
N ILE A 177 -16.47 -34.24 -34.67
CA ILE A 177 -17.48 -34.80 -33.78
C ILE A 177 -18.87 -34.41 -34.33
N PRO A 178 -19.87 -35.32 -34.29
CA PRO A 178 -21.09 -35.19 -35.08
C PRO A 178 -22.07 -34.22 -34.43
N MET A 179 -22.59 -33.29 -35.22
CA MET A 179 -23.91 -32.72 -34.94
C MET A 179 -24.85 -33.12 -36.07
N THR A 180 -25.77 -34.00 -35.69
CA THR A 180 -27.02 -34.30 -36.37
C THR A 180 -27.85 -33.03 -36.59
N GLY A 181 -28.31 -32.78 -37.82
CA GLY A 181 -29.52 -31.98 -38.05
C GLY A 181 -29.54 -31.02 -39.26
N ALA A 182 -29.81 -31.57 -40.46
CA ALA A 182 -30.52 -30.94 -41.59
C ALA A 182 -29.77 -29.90 -42.48
N PRO A 183 -30.29 -29.52 -43.66
CA PRO A 183 -30.02 -30.23 -44.91
C PRO A 183 -29.38 -29.37 -46.02
N ASN A 184 -28.69 -30.08 -46.93
CA ASN A 184 -28.35 -29.79 -48.33
C ASN A 184 -28.67 -28.40 -48.91
N VAL A 185 -27.62 -27.65 -49.24
CA VAL A 185 -27.53 -26.89 -50.50
C VAL A 185 -26.13 -27.02 -51.08
N ALA A 186 -26.07 -27.43 -52.35
CA ALA A 186 -24.85 -27.62 -53.14
C ALA A 186 -24.22 -26.28 -53.58
N SER A 187 -22.88 -26.20 -53.66
CA SER A 187 -22.16 -25.80 -54.90
C SER A 187 -20.65 -25.52 -54.72
N ASN A 188 -19.88 -26.14 -55.63
CA ASN A 188 -18.69 -25.67 -56.37
C ASN A 188 -17.46 -24.99 -55.68
N PRO A 189 -16.22 -25.48 -55.91
CA PRO A 189 -15.00 -24.90 -55.34
C PRO A 189 -14.21 -24.06 -56.35
N LYS A 190 -14.37 -22.73 -56.35
CA LYS A 190 -13.33 -21.77 -56.82
C LYS A 190 -13.54 -20.41 -56.15
N SER A 191 -13.00 -20.22 -54.94
CA SER A 191 -12.68 -18.89 -54.44
C SER A 191 -11.43 -18.95 -53.56
N LYS A 192 -10.50 -18.00 -53.77
CA LYS A 192 -9.40 -17.74 -52.85
C LYS A 192 -10.04 -17.21 -51.56
N GLY A 193 -10.02 -18.01 -50.50
CA GLY A 193 -10.68 -17.68 -49.24
C GLY A 193 -10.08 -16.44 -48.60
N LYS A 194 -10.85 -15.36 -48.55
CA LYS A 194 -10.71 -14.35 -47.50
C LYS A 194 -11.09 -15.02 -46.19
N ILE A 195 -10.25 -14.93 -45.17
CA ILE A 195 -10.62 -15.34 -43.82
C ILE A 195 -11.62 -14.31 -43.33
N ASN A 196 -12.91 -14.64 -43.35
CA ASN A 196 -13.92 -13.78 -42.74
C ASN A 196 -13.85 -13.99 -41.23
N PRO A 197 -13.53 -12.97 -40.42
CA PRO A 197 -13.62 -13.10 -38.98
C PRO A 197 -15.06 -13.39 -38.58
N THR A 198 -15.24 -14.33 -37.65
CA THR A 198 -16.57 -14.68 -37.16
C THR A 198 -17.11 -13.54 -36.27
N PRO A 199 -18.43 -13.33 -36.24
CA PRO A 199 -19.06 -12.35 -35.34
C PRO A 199 -18.67 -12.54 -33.86
N ALA A 200 -18.44 -13.78 -33.43
CA ALA A 200 -17.96 -14.09 -32.09
C ALA A 200 -16.57 -13.51 -31.79
N LEU A 201 -15.69 -13.39 -32.79
CA LEU A 201 -14.39 -12.74 -32.64
C LEU A 201 -14.56 -11.22 -32.50
N ALA A 202 -15.40 -10.62 -33.33
CA ALA A 202 -15.73 -9.19 -33.28
C ALA A 202 -16.31 -8.77 -31.91
N ASP A 203 -17.24 -9.56 -31.37
CA ASP A 203 -17.78 -9.38 -30.01
C ASP A 203 -16.70 -9.49 -28.93
N MET A 204 -15.75 -10.43 -29.07
CA MET A 204 -14.62 -10.60 -28.14
C MET A 204 -13.63 -9.41 -28.14
N PHE A 205 -13.57 -8.66 -29.24
CA PHE A 205 -12.72 -7.48 -29.38
C PHE A 205 -13.48 -6.16 -29.20
N GLY A 206 -14.81 -6.20 -29.06
CA GLY A 206 -15.65 -5.01 -28.92
C GLY A 206 -15.61 -4.11 -30.15
N THR A 207 -15.35 -4.68 -31.32
CA THR A 207 -15.27 -3.96 -32.60
C THR A 207 -16.22 -4.60 -33.59
N ASP A 208 -16.68 -3.87 -34.60
CA ASP A 208 -17.47 -4.48 -35.67
C ASP A 208 -16.61 -5.42 -36.55
N VAL A 209 -17.28 -6.36 -37.21
CA VAL A 209 -16.65 -7.41 -38.03
C VAL A 209 -15.84 -6.83 -39.19
N GLU A 210 -16.24 -5.67 -39.73
CA GLU A 210 -15.61 -5.04 -40.89
C GLU A 210 -14.28 -4.39 -40.49
N THR A 211 -14.25 -3.68 -39.35
CA THR A 211 -13.04 -3.13 -38.76
C THR A 211 -12.04 -4.24 -38.39
N LEU A 212 -12.52 -5.35 -37.84
CA LEU A 212 -11.68 -6.50 -37.53
C LEU A 212 -11.12 -7.15 -38.81
N ALA A 213 -11.95 -7.30 -39.85
CA ALA A 213 -11.53 -7.84 -41.13
C ALA A 213 -10.49 -6.95 -41.83
N GLU A 214 -10.63 -5.63 -41.73
CA GLU A 214 -9.66 -4.68 -42.29
C GLU A 214 -8.31 -4.76 -41.55
N LEU A 215 -8.34 -4.90 -40.23
CA LEU A 215 -7.14 -5.06 -39.40
C LEU A 215 -6.39 -6.36 -39.73
N PHE A 216 -7.12 -7.48 -39.87
CA PHE A 216 -6.55 -8.76 -40.28
C PHE A 216 -6.03 -8.73 -41.73
N GLY A 217 -6.72 -8.02 -42.63
CA GLY A 217 -6.26 -7.80 -44.01
C GLY A 217 -4.94 -7.01 -44.06
N LYS A 218 -4.78 -5.98 -43.23
CA LYS A 218 -3.53 -5.23 -43.09
C LYS A 218 -2.40 -6.09 -42.52
N PHE A 219 -2.69 -6.94 -41.53
CA PHE A 219 -1.74 -7.90 -40.99
C PHE A 219 -1.28 -8.92 -42.04
N GLN A 220 -2.22 -9.44 -42.85
CA GLN A 220 -1.93 -10.43 -43.88
C GLN A 220 -1.09 -9.87 -45.04
N GLY A 221 -1.21 -8.57 -45.33
CA GLY A 221 -0.37 -7.87 -46.31
C GLY A 221 1.06 -7.58 -45.83
N MET A 222 1.32 -7.63 -44.52
CA MET A 222 2.66 -7.40 -43.94
C MET A 222 3.47 -8.67 -43.72
N LEU A 223 2.85 -9.86 -43.86
CA LEU A 223 3.51 -11.14 -43.64
C LEU A 223 4.14 -11.65 -44.95
N VAL A 224 5.40 -12.02 -44.90
CA VAL A 224 6.08 -12.73 -45.99
C VAL A 224 5.62 -14.20 -45.95
N PRO A 225 5.50 -14.91 -47.10
CA PRO A 225 5.20 -16.33 -47.08
C PRO A 225 6.34 -17.04 -46.34
N ASP A 226 6.09 -17.43 -45.08
CA ASP A 226 6.85 -18.31 -44.17
C ASP A 226 6.86 -17.83 -42.69
N ASP A 227 6.27 -16.68 -42.35
CA ASP A 227 6.21 -16.21 -40.95
C ASP A 227 5.15 -16.95 -40.12
N VAL A 228 5.57 -17.54 -38.98
CA VAL A 228 4.68 -18.13 -37.97
C VAL A 228 4.73 -17.29 -36.69
N VAL A 229 3.60 -16.69 -36.30
CA VAL A 229 3.47 -15.89 -35.08
C VAL A 229 2.88 -16.74 -33.95
N ARG A 230 3.60 -16.86 -32.82
CA ARG A 230 3.07 -17.38 -31.55
C ARG A 230 3.03 -16.25 -30.52
N VAL A 231 1.92 -16.16 -29.79
CA VAL A 231 1.75 -15.23 -28.67
C VAL A 231 1.61 -16.06 -27.39
N SER A 232 2.58 -15.93 -26.48
CA SER A 232 2.50 -16.46 -25.12
C SER A 232 2.60 -15.30 -24.13
N VAL A 233 1.72 -15.29 -23.12
CA VAL A 233 1.66 -14.25 -22.09
C VAL A 233 2.19 -14.84 -20.79
N GLU A 234 3.43 -14.51 -20.44
CA GLU A 234 4.00 -14.79 -19.13
C GLU A 234 4.05 -13.53 -18.29
N LYS A 235 3.66 -13.67 -17.01
CA LYS A 235 3.61 -12.59 -16.03
C LYS A 235 4.94 -12.54 -15.29
N THR A 236 5.88 -11.71 -15.77
CA THR A 236 7.14 -11.46 -15.05
C THR A 236 7.35 -9.96 -14.84
N MET A 237 7.74 -9.60 -13.60
CA MET A 237 8.00 -8.23 -13.16
C MET A 237 9.44 -7.82 -13.48
N SER A 238 9.60 -6.58 -13.94
CA SER A 238 10.79 -6.00 -14.58
C SER A 238 12.05 -5.87 -13.69
N LYS A 239 13.23 -6.10 -14.28
CA LYS A 239 14.56 -5.62 -13.82
C LYS A 239 15.11 -4.56 -14.78
N GLY A 240 15.89 -3.64 -14.22
CA GLY A 240 16.69 -2.65 -14.95
C GLY A 240 17.80 -3.25 -15.81
N THR A 241 18.20 -2.46 -16.82
CA THR A 241 19.16 -2.78 -17.88
C THR A 241 20.62 -2.83 -17.40
N PRO A 242 21.45 -3.75 -17.93
CA PRO A 242 22.88 -3.57 -18.03
C PRO A 242 23.31 -3.26 -19.47
N ARG A 243 24.40 -2.48 -19.55
CA ARG A 243 25.07 -2.07 -20.78
C ARG A 243 25.57 -3.26 -21.61
N LYS A 244 25.46 -3.05 -22.92
CA LYS A 244 25.82 -3.89 -24.05
C LYS A 244 27.24 -4.47 -23.96
N ASN A 245 27.36 -5.77 -24.26
CA ASN A 245 28.49 -6.26 -25.04
C ASN A 245 27.95 -6.67 -26.41
N ARG A 246 28.42 -6.00 -27.46
CA ARG A 246 28.07 -6.29 -28.86
C ARG A 246 28.87 -7.51 -29.29
N ASN A 247 28.20 -8.55 -29.75
CA ASN A 247 28.33 -9.05 -31.13
C ASN A 247 27.37 -10.22 -31.37
N ALA A 248 26.80 -10.24 -32.57
CA ALA A 248 25.93 -11.25 -33.16
C ALA A 248 24.45 -11.27 -32.70
N ILE A 249 23.66 -10.30 -33.15
CA ILE A 249 22.26 -10.55 -33.54
C ILE A 249 21.99 -9.77 -34.84
N GLN A 250 21.57 -10.50 -35.87
CA GLN A 250 21.16 -9.99 -37.18
C GLN A 250 20.07 -8.92 -37.02
N LEU A 251 20.16 -7.86 -37.83
CA LEU A 251 19.21 -6.76 -37.83
C LEU A 251 17.82 -7.25 -38.24
N MET A 252 16.91 -7.39 -37.28
CA MET A 252 15.52 -7.02 -37.55
C MET A 252 15.47 -5.49 -37.66
N ASP A 253 14.75 -5.00 -38.66
CA ASP A 253 14.58 -3.58 -38.88
C ASP A 253 14.06 -2.91 -37.58
N LYS A 254 14.71 -1.81 -37.18
CA LYS A 254 14.39 -1.09 -35.95
C LYS A 254 12.94 -0.60 -35.98
N GLU A 255 12.44 -0.28 -37.16
CA GLU A 255 11.06 0.15 -37.38
C GLU A 255 10.07 -0.98 -37.09
N LEU A 256 10.33 -2.20 -37.57
CA LEU A 256 9.46 -3.35 -37.30
C LEU A 256 9.40 -3.69 -35.80
N LYS A 257 10.54 -3.69 -35.12
CA LYS A 257 10.61 -3.93 -33.67
C LYS A 257 9.87 -2.85 -32.88
N LYS A 258 9.97 -1.59 -33.31
CA LYS A 258 9.26 -0.46 -32.71
C LYS A 258 7.75 -0.55 -32.94
N HIS A 259 7.33 -0.94 -34.14
CA HIS A 259 5.92 -1.10 -34.49
C HIS A 259 5.25 -2.22 -33.69
N ILE A 260 5.88 -3.41 -33.63
CA ILE A 260 5.38 -4.55 -32.85
C ILE A 260 5.26 -4.20 -31.35
N ASN A 261 6.28 -3.56 -30.78
CA ASN A 261 6.23 -3.13 -29.37
C ASN A 261 5.14 -2.08 -29.13
N THR A 262 4.87 -1.19 -30.08
CA THR A 262 3.82 -0.17 -29.95
C THR A 262 2.44 -0.80 -29.98
N THR A 263 2.20 -1.71 -30.93
CA THR A 263 0.92 -2.42 -31.08
C THR A 263 0.61 -3.30 -29.87
N LEU A 264 1.60 -4.05 -29.37
CA LEU A 264 1.42 -4.89 -28.17
C LEU A 264 1.19 -4.07 -26.89
N ARG A 265 1.81 -2.89 -26.76
CA ARG A 265 1.55 -1.98 -25.64
C ARG A 265 0.14 -1.40 -25.69
N SER A 266 -0.32 -0.97 -26.87
CA SER A 266 -1.69 -0.45 -27.05
C SER A 266 -2.72 -1.50 -26.64
N ALA A 267 -2.58 -2.74 -27.12
CA ALA A 267 -3.47 -3.84 -26.77
C ALA A 267 -3.43 -4.19 -25.27
N GLY A 268 -2.25 -4.07 -24.62
CA GLY A 268 -2.10 -4.27 -23.18
C GLY A 268 -2.77 -3.18 -22.33
N TYR A 269 -2.69 -1.92 -22.75
CA TYR A 269 -3.33 -0.79 -22.07
C TYR A 269 -4.85 -0.89 -22.12
N ASP A 270 -5.40 -1.20 -23.30
CA ASP A 270 -6.85 -1.22 -23.50
C ASP A 270 -7.54 -2.40 -22.81
N LYS A 271 -6.89 -3.58 -22.75
CA LYS A 271 -7.53 -4.80 -22.20
C LYS A 271 -7.29 -5.04 -20.71
N PHE A 272 -6.19 -4.58 -20.14
CA PHE A 272 -5.81 -4.94 -18.77
C PHE A 272 -5.76 -3.76 -17.80
N ASN A 273 -5.98 -2.53 -18.26
CA ASN A 273 -5.91 -1.31 -17.46
C ASN A 273 -4.57 -1.17 -16.69
N VAL A 274 -3.48 -1.72 -17.23
CA VAL A 274 -2.13 -1.70 -16.63
C VAL A 274 -1.29 -0.63 -17.31
N ARG A 275 -1.14 0.56 -16.70
CA ARG A 275 -0.42 1.72 -17.27
C ARG A 275 1.09 1.54 -17.51
N GLN A 276 1.69 0.37 -17.25
CA GLN A 276 3.10 0.11 -17.49
C GLN A 276 3.33 -1.29 -18.09
N VAL A 277 3.52 -1.35 -19.41
CA VAL A 277 4.04 -2.55 -20.11
C VAL A 277 5.37 -2.17 -20.75
N ALA A 278 6.48 -2.72 -20.24
CA ALA A 278 7.81 -2.53 -20.82
C ALA A 278 8.29 -3.81 -21.50
N ASP A 279 8.95 -3.60 -22.65
CA ASP A 279 9.56 -4.51 -23.65
C ASP A 279 9.46 -6.03 -23.45
N PHE A 280 8.92 -6.70 -24.48
CA PHE A 280 8.89 -8.15 -24.62
C PHE A 280 10.29 -8.70 -24.97
N GLN A 281 10.78 -9.68 -24.20
CA GLN A 281 11.99 -10.44 -24.53
C GLN A 281 11.61 -11.79 -25.15
N MET A 282 12.32 -12.18 -26.22
CA MET A 282 12.22 -13.51 -26.81
C MET A 282 13.26 -14.44 -26.16
N TYR A 283 12.83 -15.60 -25.66
CA TYR A 283 13.70 -16.61 -25.03
C TYR A 283 14.29 -17.58 -26.06
N ASN A 284 15.52 -18.03 -25.82
CA ASN A 284 16.21 -19.05 -26.61
C ASN A 284 16.15 -20.40 -25.88
N PRO A 285 15.53 -21.46 -26.43
CA PRO A 285 15.26 -22.71 -25.71
C PRO A 285 16.49 -23.59 -25.41
N ALA A 286 17.70 -23.21 -25.82
CA ALA A 286 18.90 -24.07 -25.71
C ALA A 286 19.56 -24.12 -24.31
N GLU A 287 19.03 -23.42 -23.30
CA GLU A 287 19.61 -23.38 -21.94
C GLU A 287 18.77 -24.08 -20.85
N ALA A 288 17.60 -24.64 -21.19
CA ALA A 288 16.71 -25.27 -20.21
C ALA A 288 17.25 -26.58 -19.60
N ASP A 289 18.08 -27.32 -20.34
CA ASP A 289 18.52 -28.68 -19.94
C ASP A 289 19.62 -28.70 -18.86
N LYS A 290 20.11 -27.54 -18.40
CA LYS A 290 21.19 -27.46 -17.40
C LYS A 290 20.71 -27.22 -15.96
N VAL A 291 19.41 -27.04 -15.73
CA VAL A 291 18.87 -26.64 -14.42
C VAL A 291 18.36 -27.84 -13.60
N ALA A 292 18.13 -29.01 -14.21
CA ALA A 292 17.39 -30.12 -13.59
C ALA A 292 18.17 -31.01 -12.60
N ALA A 293 19.33 -30.60 -12.08
CA ALA A 293 20.20 -31.48 -11.27
C ALA A 293 20.44 -31.06 -9.81
N CYS A 294 19.73 -30.05 -9.28
CA CYS A 294 19.98 -29.50 -7.92
C CYS A 294 18.69 -29.31 -7.08
N GLU A 295 17.71 -30.22 -7.17
CA GLU A 295 16.32 -29.95 -6.73
C GLU A 295 15.90 -30.43 -5.33
N GLU A 296 16.80 -30.90 -4.47
CA GLU A 296 16.45 -31.19 -3.07
C GLU A 296 17.14 -30.18 -2.13
N ASP A 297 16.34 -29.21 -1.64
CA ASP A 297 16.62 -28.15 -0.64
C ASP A 297 17.27 -26.82 -1.07
N CYS A 298 17.50 -26.59 -2.37
CA CYS A 298 17.97 -25.30 -2.88
C CYS A 298 16.81 -24.42 -3.39
N VAL A 299 16.09 -23.76 -2.47
CA VAL A 299 15.31 -22.57 -2.87
C VAL A 299 16.32 -21.48 -3.21
N ASP A 300 16.64 -21.35 -4.49
CA ASP A 300 17.49 -20.27 -4.97
C ASP A 300 16.86 -18.94 -4.56
N PRO A 301 17.59 -18.08 -3.82
CA PRO A 301 17.04 -16.80 -3.42
C PRO A 301 16.69 -16.02 -4.70
N PRO A 302 15.45 -15.54 -4.84
CA PRO A 302 15.09 -14.73 -5.97
C PRO A 302 15.96 -13.47 -5.88
N TYR A 303 16.57 -13.06 -6.99
CA TYR A 303 17.36 -11.83 -7.20
C TYR A 303 18.89 -11.94 -7.00
N ARG A 304 19.62 -11.18 -7.84
CA ARG A 304 21.06 -10.85 -7.68
C ARG A 304 21.25 -9.94 -6.47
N VAL A 305 20.78 -10.37 -5.30
CA VAL A 305 21.17 -9.78 -4.03
C VAL A 305 22.65 -10.11 -3.88
N GLU A 306 23.41 -9.23 -3.24
CA GLU A 306 24.82 -9.47 -2.94
C GLU A 306 24.93 -10.76 -2.12
N TRP A 307 25.22 -11.89 -2.77
CA TRP A 307 25.38 -13.22 -2.15
C TRP A 307 26.35 -13.20 -0.96
N LYS A 308 27.25 -12.21 -0.94
CA LYS A 308 28.13 -11.86 0.19
C LYS A 308 27.39 -11.61 1.51
N GLY A 309 26.12 -11.24 1.47
CA GLY A 309 25.25 -11.07 2.64
C GLY A 309 24.78 -12.39 3.24
N PHE A 310 24.72 -13.47 2.46
CA PHE A 310 24.24 -14.80 2.88
C PHE A 310 25.37 -15.77 3.20
N GLN A 311 26.63 -15.38 2.97
CA GLN A 311 27.79 -16.18 3.35
C GLN A 311 28.03 -16.08 4.86
N PRO A 312 28.30 -17.21 5.55
CA PRO A 312 28.73 -17.22 6.95
C PRO A 312 29.95 -16.35 7.17
N ARG A 313 29.95 -15.57 8.26
CA ARG A 313 31.09 -14.77 8.70
C ARG A 313 31.58 -15.24 10.06
N PHE A 314 32.83 -14.94 10.38
CA PHE A 314 33.32 -15.15 11.73
C PHE A 314 32.66 -14.13 12.66
N ASN A 315 31.98 -14.61 13.70
CA ASN A 315 31.41 -13.75 14.73
C ASN A 315 32.45 -13.61 15.85
N GLU A 316 33.05 -12.42 15.95
CA GLU A 316 34.12 -12.11 16.91
C GLU A 316 33.62 -12.25 18.36
N ASP A 317 32.38 -11.85 18.65
CA ASP A 317 31.81 -11.90 20.01
C ASP A 317 31.61 -13.33 20.51
N LEU A 318 31.28 -14.25 19.60
CA LEU A 318 31.07 -15.67 19.93
C LEU A 318 32.32 -16.53 19.71
N GLY A 319 33.38 -15.97 19.12
CA GLY A 319 34.60 -16.69 18.77
C GLY A 319 34.38 -17.88 17.83
N ARG A 320 33.30 -17.88 17.03
CA ARG A 320 32.95 -18.97 16.10
C ARG A 320 32.44 -18.46 14.77
N MET A 321 32.49 -19.30 13.74
CA MET A 321 31.80 -19.04 12.47
C MET A 321 30.28 -19.04 12.69
N GLU A 322 29.59 -18.08 12.06
CA GLU A 322 28.14 -18.10 11.92
C GLU A 322 27.70 -19.44 11.28
N THR A 323 26.56 -19.97 11.71
CA THR A 323 25.93 -21.08 11.00
C THR A 323 25.32 -20.61 9.69
N ILE A 324 25.02 -21.54 8.78
CA ILE A 324 24.32 -21.22 7.52
C ILE A 324 22.95 -20.57 7.80
N GLN A 325 22.27 -20.99 8.87
CA GLN A 325 20.98 -20.43 9.28
C GLN A 325 21.12 -18.98 9.78
N GLU A 326 22.12 -18.70 10.61
CA GLU A 326 22.43 -17.33 11.09
C GLU A 326 22.77 -16.41 9.90
N ALA A 327 23.58 -16.88 8.96
CA ALA A 327 23.94 -16.13 7.76
C ALA A 327 22.72 -15.84 6.85
N ARG A 328 21.81 -16.82 6.70
CA ARG A 328 20.55 -16.65 5.98
C ARG A 328 19.63 -15.64 6.67
N ALA A 329 19.49 -15.72 7.99
CA ALA A 329 18.70 -14.77 8.77
C ALA A 329 19.23 -13.34 8.65
N ARG A 330 20.56 -13.16 8.75
CA ARG A 330 21.23 -11.86 8.55
C ARG A 330 21.02 -11.33 7.13
N GLY A 331 21.16 -12.18 6.12
CA GLY A 331 20.91 -11.84 4.72
C GLY A 331 19.46 -11.42 4.47
N ALA A 332 18.49 -12.16 5.02
CA ALA A 332 17.07 -11.84 4.93
C ALA A 332 16.74 -10.51 5.62
N GLN A 333 17.24 -10.28 6.83
CA GLN A 333 17.05 -9.01 7.55
C GLN A 333 17.64 -7.83 6.79
N THR A 334 18.84 -7.97 6.23
CA THR A 334 19.49 -6.92 5.42
C THR A 334 18.65 -6.61 4.18
N PHE A 335 18.15 -7.65 3.50
CA PHE A 335 17.30 -7.51 2.33
C PHE A 335 15.97 -6.81 2.67
N GLU A 336 15.33 -7.19 3.77
CA GLU A 336 14.12 -6.53 4.27
C GLU A 336 14.37 -5.06 4.60
N GLN A 337 15.47 -4.74 5.30
CA GLN A 337 15.87 -3.36 5.56
C GLN A 337 16.09 -2.55 4.27
N HIS A 338 16.73 -3.13 3.27
CA HIS A 338 16.88 -2.50 1.95
C HIS A 338 15.55 -2.26 1.26
N GLN A 339 14.62 -3.23 1.31
CA GLN A 339 13.28 -3.03 0.76
C GLN A 339 12.52 -1.93 1.49
N LEU A 340 12.55 -1.90 2.81
CA LEU A 340 11.90 -0.87 3.62
C LEU A 340 12.49 0.52 3.33
N ALA A 341 13.82 0.61 3.22
CA ALA A 341 14.50 1.84 2.83
C ALA A 341 14.10 2.30 1.42
N ALA A 342 14.06 1.37 0.44
CA ALA A 342 13.64 1.67 -0.92
C ALA A 342 12.18 2.14 -0.99
N ARG A 343 11.26 1.47 -0.27
CA ARG A 343 9.86 1.89 -0.16
C ARG A 343 9.74 3.27 0.47
N SER A 344 10.50 3.53 1.55
CA SER A 344 10.52 4.83 2.22
C SER A 344 11.00 5.94 1.29
N THR A 345 12.09 5.72 0.54
CA THR A 345 12.61 6.69 -0.43
C THR A 345 11.59 6.96 -1.55
N SER A 346 11.01 5.92 -2.14
CA SER A 346 9.97 6.06 -3.17
C SER A 346 8.71 6.75 -2.67
N ALA A 347 8.32 6.55 -1.41
CA ALA A 347 7.20 7.25 -0.79
C ALA A 347 7.51 8.73 -0.57
N LYS A 348 8.72 9.06 -0.11
CA LYS A 348 9.18 10.45 0.04
C LYS A 348 9.25 11.18 -1.29
N HIS A 349 9.77 10.52 -2.32
CA HIS A 349 9.82 11.06 -3.67
C HIS A 349 8.43 11.43 -4.18
N ARG A 350 7.49 10.47 -4.17
CA ARG A 350 6.09 10.70 -4.57
C ARG A 350 5.43 11.80 -3.75
N LYS A 351 5.68 11.86 -2.44
CA LYS A 351 5.12 12.93 -1.59
C LYS A 351 5.65 14.31 -1.98
N SER A 352 6.94 14.42 -2.27
CA SER A 352 7.54 15.67 -2.74
C SER A 352 6.90 16.11 -4.06
N GLU A 353 6.77 15.18 -5.01
CA GLU A 353 6.17 15.44 -6.33
C GLU A 353 4.69 15.82 -6.22
N ASP A 354 3.88 15.06 -5.48
CA ASP A 354 2.46 15.34 -5.23
C ASP A 354 2.25 16.76 -4.67
N ARG A 355 3.12 17.19 -3.74
CA ARG A 355 3.05 18.53 -3.14
C ARG A 355 3.42 19.63 -4.13
N VAL A 356 4.48 19.43 -4.92
CA VAL A 356 4.85 20.35 -6.00
C VAL A 356 3.69 20.53 -6.98
N GLN A 357 3.10 19.42 -7.45
CA GLN A 357 1.98 19.45 -8.38
C GLN A 357 0.74 20.13 -7.78
N THR A 358 0.44 19.86 -6.51
CA THR A 358 -0.67 20.52 -5.79
C THR A 358 -0.47 22.03 -5.73
N ILE A 359 0.73 22.49 -5.39
CA ILE A 359 1.03 23.92 -5.28
C ILE A 359 0.92 24.59 -6.65
N ILE A 360 1.50 23.99 -7.71
CA ILE A 360 1.41 24.52 -9.08
C ILE A 360 -0.05 24.69 -9.50
N ARG A 361 -0.87 23.64 -9.34
CA ARG A 361 -2.29 23.69 -9.67
C ARG A 361 -3.04 24.75 -8.87
N THR A 362 -2.73 24.91 -7.57
CA THR A 362 -3.36 25.93 -6.72
C THR A 362 -3.01 27.35 -7.20
N ILE A 363 -1.76 27.58 -7.61
CA ILE A 363 -1.33 28.85 -8.20
C ILE A 363 -2.09 29.13 -9.51
N GLU A 364 -2.23 28.13 -10.38
CA GLU A 364 -2.94 28.26 -11.65
C GLU A 364 -4.41 28.65 -11.45
N MET A 365 -5.14 27.93 -10.60
CA MET A 365 -6.54 28.25 -10.32
C MET A 365 -6.72 29.65 -9.69
N LYS A 366 -5.84 30.04 -8.76
CA LYS A 366 -5.90 31.39 -8.16
C LYS A 366 -5.59 32.50 -9.14
N LYS A 367 -4.74 32.24 -10.14
CA LYS A 367 -4.51 33.16 -11.26
C LYS A 367 -5.75 33.31 -12.13
N GLU A 368 -6.49 32.23 -12.36
CA GLU A 368 -7.74 32.23 -13.12
C GLU A 368 -8.88 32.96 -12.39
N GLU A 369 -9.00 32.77 -11.06
CA GLU A 369 -10.02 33.43 -10.23
C GLU A 369 -9.77 34.94 -10.01
N GLY A 370 -8.55 35.43 -10.29
CA GLY A 370 -8.17 36.83 -10.07
C GLY A 370 -7.90 37.19 -8.60
N THR A 371 -7.82 36.20 -7.70
CA THR A 371 -7.51 36.42 -6.27
C THR A 371 -5.99 36.55 -6.09
N ALA A 372 -5.47 37.77 -6.17
CA ALA A 372 -4.02 38.00 -6.18
C ALA A 372 -3.32 37.91 -4.80
N ASN A 373 -4.07 37.93 -3.69
CA ASN A 373 -3.47 38.22 -2.37
C ASN A 373 -2.57 37.10 -1.82
N ASP A 374 -2.76 35.84 -2.22
CA ASP A 374 -2.03 34.69 -1.67
C ASP A 374 -1.16 33.95 -2.69
N ILE A 375 -1.17 34.33 -3.96
CA ILE A 375 -0.32 33.75 -5.02
C ILE A 375 1.16 33.79 -4.63
N ALA A 376 1.64 34.95 -4.14
CA ALA A 376 3.03 35.10 -3.70
C ALA A 376 3.38 34.17 -2.53
N THR A 377 2.39 33.78 -1.72
CA THR A 377 2.57 32.82 -0.64
C THR A 377 2.72 31.41 -1.19
N TRP A 378 1.87 31.00 -2.13
CA TRP A 378 1.98 29.70 -2.80
C TRP A 378 3.28 29.56 -3.62
N GLU A 379 3.72 30.61 -4.32
CA GLU A 379 4.99 30.60 -5.05
C GLU A 379 6.20 30.41 -4.13
N ARG A 380 6.17 31.01 -2.93
CA ARG A 380 7.25 30.78 -1.96
C ARG A 380 7.11 29.42 -1.26
N LEU A 381 5.91 28.86 -1.09
CA LEU A 381 5.73 27.46 -0.69
C LEU A 381 6.31 26.48 -1.73
N LEU A 382 6.13 26.76 -3.02
CA LEU A 382 6.72 25.97 -4.10
C LEU A 382 8.24 25.93 -3.94
N LYS A 383 8.87 27.10 -3.85
CA LYS A 383 10.32 27.21 -3.63
C LYS A 383 10.77 26.49 -2.35
N MET A 384 9.98 26.54 -1.27
CA MET A 384 10.28 25.81 -0.04
C MET A 384 10.28 24.29 -0.25
N VAL A 385 9.25 23.75 -0.93
CA VAL A 385 9.13 22.31 -1.18
C VAL A 385 10.24 21.82 -2.12
N GLU A 386 10.59 22.60 -3.14
CA GLU A 386 11.71 22.32 -4.04
C GLU A 386 13.05 22.28 -3.30
N LEU A 387 13.30 23.26 -2.42
CA LEU A 387 14.51 23.28 -1.57
C LEU A 387 14.58 22.06 -0.65
N LEU A 388 13.46 21.67 -0.04
CA LEU A 388 13.37 20.50 0.84
C LEU A 388 13.62 19.19 0.07
N GLY A 389 13.07 19.07 -1.13
CA GLY A 389 13.13 17.87 -1.96
C GLY A 389 12.63 16.61 -1.24
N GLU A 390 13.01 15.44 -1.76
CA GLU A 390 12.60 14.15 -1.19
C GLU A 390 13.15 13.90 0.22
N HIS A 391 14.37 14.36 0.52
CA HIS A 391 14.98 14.19 1.84
C HIS A 391 14.34 15.07 2.91
N GLY A 392 13.70 16.17 2.48
CA GLY A 392 12.90 17.04 3.31
C GLY A 392 11.46 16.57 3.50
N MET A 393 11.09 15.35 3.08
CA MET A 393 9.79 14.75 3.33
C MET A 393 9.79 13.86 4.59
N SER A 394 8.66 13.82 5.30
CA SER A 394 8.49 12.95 6.47
C SER A 394 8.38 11.49 6.06
N SER A 395 9.01 10.60 6.83
CA SER A 395 8.77 9.15 6.76
C SER A 395 7.36 8.84 7.26
N GLU A 396 6.67 7.95 6.54
CA GLU A 396 5.40 7.36 6.98
C GLU A 396 5.67 5.90 7.32
N GLU A 397 5.10 5.44 8.41
CA GLU A 397 5.06 4.02 8.75
C GLU A 397 3.61 3.55 8.75
N GLU A 398 3.42 2.33 8.24
CA GLU A 398 2.15 1.65 8.23
C GLU A 398 1.90 1.10 9.62
N ASP A 399 0.78 1.49 10.22
CA ASP A 399 0.40 1.07 11.56
C ASP A 399 -1.07 0.63 11.57
N HIS A 400 -1.46 -0.11 12.59
CA HIS A 400 -2.84 -0.54 12.78
C HIS A 400 -3.33 -0.10 14.14
N ILE A 401 -4.34 0.76 14.18
CA ILE A 401 -4.99 1.19 15.42
C ILE A 401 -6.34 0.49 15.53
N LYS A 402 -6.66 0.00 16.73
CA LYS A 402 -7.97 -0.55 17.06
C LYS A 402 -8.94 0.60 17.36
N VAL A 403 -9.80 0.95 16.39
CA VAL A 403 -10.87 1.95 16.54
C VAL A 403 -12.20 1.20 16.65
N ASN A 404 -12.93 1.37 17.77
CA ASN A 404 -14.21 0.68 18.02
C ASN A 404 -14.14 -0.84 17.87
N GLY A 405 -13.05 -1.44 18.34
CA GLY A 405 -12.85 -2.89 18.26
C GLY A 405 -12.36 -3.42 16.91
N ARG A 406 -12.30 -2.58 15.86
CA ARG A 406 -11.82 -2.96 14.52
C ARG A 406 -10.41 -2.43 14.27
N MET A 407 -9.56 -3.25 13.67
CA MET A 407 -8.22 -2.82 13.24
C MET A 407 -8.39 -1.96 11.98
N VAL A 408 -8.07 -0.67 12.10
CA VAL A 408 -8.04 0.26 10.99
C VAL A 408 -6.58 0.51 10.65
N PHE A 409 -6.27 0.36 9.37
CA PHE A 409 -4.95 0.67 8.83
C PHE A 409 -4.78 2.20 8.76
N ILE A 410 -3.73 2.70 9.41
CA ILE A 410 -3.40 4.12 9.46
C ILE A 410 -1.95 4.34 9.03
N TYR A 411 -1.68 5.53 8.49
CA TYR A 411 -0.30 5.97 8.24
C TYR A 411 0.15 6.89 9.36
N THR A 412 1.16 6.46 10.10
CA THR A 412 1.78 7.23 11.17
C THR A 412 2.89 8.11 10.58
N VAL A 413 2.69 9.42 10.59
CA VAL A 413 3.63 10.40 10.05
C VAL A 413 4.63 10.80 11.15
N LYS A 414 5.90 10.42 10.99
CA LYS A 414 6.96 10.75 11.94
C LYS A 414 7.48 12.18 11.75
N ILE A 415 7.81 12.85 12.85
CA ILE A 415 8.29 14.24 12.85
C ILE A 415 9.77 14.29 12.47
N CYS A 416 10.13 15.16 11.52
CA CYS A 416 11.53 15.49 11.25
C CYS A 416 12.02 16.53 12.26
N ILE A 417 12.70 16.08 13.32
CA ILE A 417 13.16 16.94 14.44
C ILE A 417 14.03 18.13 14.03
N TRP A 418 14.73 18.00 12.90
CA TRP A 418 15.60 19.05 12.39
C TRP A 418 14.84 20.17 11.69
N ARG A 419 13.57 19.96 11.33
CA ARG A 419 12.76 20.89 10.54
C ARG A 419 12.09 21.92 11.44
N ASP A 420 12.08 23.19 11.02
CA ASP A 420 11.36 24.25 11.74
C ASP A 420 9.85 23.89 11.85
N PRO A 421 9.23 24.00 13.03
CA PRO A 421 7.82 23.64 13.23
C PRO A 421 6.84 24.35 12.27
N ARG A 422 7.13 25.60 11.88
CA ARG A 422 6.26 26.35 10.94
C ARG A 422 6.25 25.71 9.56
N VAL A 423 7.37 25.10 9.15
CA VAL A 423 7.43 24.34 7.88
C VAL A 423 6.51 23.12 7.94
N VAL A 424 6.34 22.50 9.11
CA VAL A 424 5.40 21.38 9.29
C VAL A 424 3.95 21.84 9.11
N GLU A 425 3.61 23.02 9.62
CA GLU A 425 2.29 23.63 9.43
C GLU A 425 2.04 23.93 7.95
N TYR A 426 2.98 24.57 7.26
CA TYR A 426 2.86 24.86 5.83
C TYR A 426 2.69 23.61 4.97
N LEU A 427 3.47 22.56 5.24
CA LEU A 427 3.30 21.29 4.53
C LEU A 427 1.94 20.63 4.86
N GLY A 428 1.38 20.90 6.05
CA GLY A 428 0.01 20.50 6.39
C GLY A 428 -1.05 21.18 5.54
N LEU A 429 -0.92 22.49 5.30
CA LEU A 429 -1.82 23.23 4.41
C LEU A 429 -1.76 22.67 2.98
N VAL A 430 -0.57 22.34 2.49
CA VAL A 430 -0.43 21.69 1.16
C VAL A 430 -1.09 20.32 1.16
N ASP A 431 -0.90 19.51 2.21
CA ASP A 431 -1.53 18.19 2.30
C ASP A 431 -3.07 18.29 2.34
N GLU A 432 -3.63 19.23 3.11
CA GLU A 432 -5.08 19.53 3.13
C GLU A 432 -5.58 19.89 1.73
N GLN A 433 -4.85 20.75 1.02
CA GLN A 433 -5.19 21.14 -0.35
C GLN A 433 -5.10 19.97 -1.34
N THR A 434 -4.10 19.08 -1.16
CA THR A 434 -3.99 17.85 -1.96
C THR A 434 -5.19 16.94 -1.74
N ASP A 435 -5.71 16.87 -0.51
CA ASP A 435 -6.87 16.04 -0.19
C ASP A 435 -8.13 16.59 -0.85
N LEU A 436 -8.36 17.92 -0.82
CA LEU A 436 -9.46 18.57 -1.54
C LEU A 436 -9.44 18.24 -3.05
N PHE A 437 -8.28 18.29 -3.71
CA PHE A 437 -8.18 17.94 -5.14
C PHE A 437 -8.44 16.48 -5.46
N LYS A 438 -8.41 15.61 -4.46
CA LYS A 438 -8.62 14.17 -4.62
C LYS A 438 -10.05 13.75 -4.29
N GLU A 439 -10.82 14.53 -3.55
CA GLU A 439 -12.24 14.27 -3.29
C GLU A 439 -13.06 14.22 -4.58
N ASP A 440 -12.67 15.00 -5.59
CA ASP A 440 -13.33 15.03 -6.90
C ASP A 440 -13.00 13.81 -7.79
N LEU A 441 -11.97 13.05 -7.46
CA LEU A 441 -11.55 11.89 -8.25
C LEU A 441 -12.23 10.62 -7.72
N PRO A 442 -13.10 9.94 -8.51
CA PRO A 442 -13.71 8.69 -8.08
C PRO A 442 -12.60 7.63 -7.87
N GLY A 443 -12.38 7.25 -6.60
CA GLY A 443 -11.27 6.39 -6.22
C GLY A 443 -11.27 5.98 -4.74
N ARG A 444 -10.28 5.16 -4.37
CA ARG A 444 -10.11 4.64 -3.01
C ARG A 444 -9.85 5.81 -2.05
N SER A 445 -10.73 6.01 -1.07
CA SER A 445 -10.53 6.96 0.02
C SER A 445 -9.14 6.77 0.64
N ARG A 446 -8.40 7.86 0.85
CA ARG A 446 -7.06 7.82 1.43
C ARG A 446 -7.16 7.27 2.85
N SER A 447 -6.28 6.32 3.19
CA SER A 447 -6.15 5.85 4.57
C SER A 447 -5.84 7.04 5.48
N SER A 448 -6.51 7.10 6.63
CA SER A 448 -6.33 8.18 7.60
C SER A 448 -4.87 8.29 8.02
N ARG A 449 -4.38 9.53 8.10
CA ARG A 449 -3.01 9.86 8.51
C ARG A 449 -3.03 10.40 9.93
N PHE A 450 -2.19 9.85 10.79
CA PHE A 450 -2.04 10.31 12.17
C PHE A 450 -0.62 10.87 12.36
N ARG A 451 -0.52 12.10 12.88
CA ARG A 451 0.78 12.69 13.23
C ARG A 451 1.16 12.21 14.62
N THR A 452 2.25 11.46 14.71
CA THR A 452 2.81 11.02 15.99
C THR A 452 3.88 12.01 16.48
N ASN A 453 4.10 12.04 17.79
CA ASN A 453 5.26 12.73 18.38
C ASN A 453 6.58 11.97 18.16
N ALA A 454 6.53 10.75 17.62
CA ALA A 454 7.72 9.96 17.34
C ALA A 454 8.62 10.63 16.30
N HIS A 455 9.92 10.59 16.58
CA HIS A 455 10.94 11.17 15.72
C HIS A 455 11.24 10.27 14.50
N GLY A 456 11.29 10.89 13.33
CA GLY A 456 11.66 10.22 12.09
C GLY A 456 13.18 10.04 11.98
N SER A 457 13.60 9.01 11.26
CA SER A 457 15.00 8.71 10.96
C SER A 457 15.57 9.50 9.77
N SER A 458 14.79 10.41 9.16
CA SER A 458 15.26 11.21 8.02
C SER A 458 16.40 12.15 8.45
N ASN A 459 17.56 11.97 7.84
CA ASN A 459 18.68 12.89 7.99
C ASN A 459 18.31 14.30 7.49
N ALA A 460 18.90 15.31 8.12
CA ALA A 460 18.73 16.69 7.70
C ALA A 460 19.39 16.90 6.32
N PRO A 461 18.67 17.46 5.32
CA PRO A 461 19.24 17.74 4.01
C PRO A 461 20.39 18.74 4.11
N LEU A 462 21.37 18.63 3.20
CA LEU A 462 22.50 19.53 3.12
C LEU A 462 22.11 20.76 2.29
N GLY A 463 22.70 21.92 2.58
CA GLY A 463 22.53 23.12 1.74
C GLY A 463 21.23 23.89 1.96
N LEU A 464 20.40 23.54 2.96
CA LEU A 464 19.17 24.30 3.20
C LEU A 464 19.46 25.67 3.82
N PRO A 465 18.61 26.67 3.55
CA PRO A 465 18.59 27.92 4.31
C PRO A 465 18.42 27.69 5.81
N GLN A 466 19.09 28.50 6.64
CA GLN A 466 19.05 28.36 8.09
C GLN A 466 17.62 28.37 8.66
N ALA A 467 16.73 29.16 8.06
CA ALA A 467 15.34 29.31 8.50
C ALA A 467 14.50 28.02 8.37
N LEU A 468 14.91 27.05 7.55
CA LEU A 468 14.18 25.78 7.42
C LEU A 468 14.57 24.76 8.51
N TYR A 469 15.65 25.04 9.26
CA TYR A 469 16.04 24.21 10.40
C TYR A 469 15.40 24.71 11.69
N ASN A 470 15.05 23.77 12.56
CA ASN A 470 14.68 24.06 13.93
C ASN A 470 15.90 24.63 14.68
N GLY A 471 15.81 25.89 15.12
CA GLY A 471 16.89 26.58 15.81
C GLY A 471 17.33 25.90 17.11
N GLU A 472 16.41 25.28 17.86
CA GLU A 472 16.75 24.54 19.08
C GLU A 472 17.51 23.25 18.77
N TRP A 473 17.06 22.53 17.74
CA TRP A 473 17.74 21.32 17.29
C TRP A 473 19.15 21.65 16.80
N LEU A 474 19.32 22.75 16.06
CA LEU A 474 20.60 23.19 15.53
C LEU A 474 21.59 23.58 16.63
N LYS A 475 21.12 24.26 17.68
CA LYS A 475 21.93 24.62 18.87
C LYS A 475 22.46 23.41 19.63
N LYS A 476 21.74 22.29 19.60
CA LYS A 476 22.14 21.03 20.25
C LYS A 476 23.18 20.24 19.44
N GLN A 477 23.41 20.59 18.18
CA GLN A 477 24.36 19.86 17.32
C GLN A 477 25.80 20.28 17.57
N LYS A 478 26.73 19.33 17.34
CA LYS A 478 28.17 19.60 17.39
C LYS A 478 28.55 20.60 16.27
N PRO A 479 29.46 21.55 16.51
CA PRO A 479 29.87 22.53 15.48
C PRO A 479 30.35 21.90 14.17
N ALA A 480 31.10 20.79 14.24
CA ALA A 480 31.55 20.05 13.05
C ALA A 480 30.39 19.48 12.22
N PHE A 481 29.30 19.06 12.87
CA PHE A 481 28.11 18.58 12.19
C PHE A 481 27.35 19.73 11.52
N VAL A 482 27.23 20.88 12.20
CA VAL A 482 26.62 22.10 11.63
C VAL A 482 27.39 22.57 10.39
N GLN A 483 28.73 22.51 10.42
CA GLN A 483 29.55 22.83 9.25
C GLN A 483 29.31 21.84 8.10
N LYS A 484 29.13 20.55 8.38
CA LYS A 484 28.81 19.51 7.39
C LYS A 484 27.47 19.73 6.70
N LEU A 485 26.49 20.33 7.39
CA LEU A 485 25.19 20.68 6.80
C LEU A 485 25.30 21.69 5.65
N ARG A 486 26.42 22.45 5.55
CA ARG A 486 26.63 23.47 4.52
C ARG A 486 25.45 24.44 4.41
N ILE A 487 24.97 24.93 5.56
CA ILE A 487 23.80 25.80 5.64
C ILE A 487 23.95 26.96 4.66
N SER A 488 22.94 27.12 3.79
CA SER A 488 22.94 28.18 2.78
C SER A 488 22.83 29.55 3.45
N LYS A 489 23.53 30.54 2.87
CA LYS A 489 23.44 31.95 3.26
C LYS A 489 22.16 32.63 2.75
N GLU A 490 21.38 31.93 1.92
CA GLU A 490 20.13 32.46 1.40
C GLU A 490 19.15 32.75 2.54
N THR A 491 18.60 33.96 2.56
CA THR A 491 17.59 34.37 3.52
C THR A 491 16.22 33.88 3.05
N PHE A 492 15.76 32.77 3.63
CA PHE A 492 14.41 32.28 3.39
C PHE A 492 13.46 32.82 4.46
N ALA A 493 12.67 33.83 4.11
CA ALA A 493 11.68 34.39 5.02
C ALA A 493 10.44 33.47 5.10
N LEU A 494 10.40 32.64 6.15
CA LEU A 494 9.18 31.92 6.52
C LEU A 494 8.07 32.93 6.78
N PHE A 495 6.85 32.62 6.31
CA PHE A 495 5.74 33.55 6.49
C PHE A 495 5.43 33.72 7.98
N VAL A 496 4.92 34.89 8.31
CA VAL A 496 4.21 35.15 9.58
C VAL A 496 2.70 35.12 9.33
N ALA A 497 2.27 34.89 8.08
CA ALA A 497 0.90 35.06 7.64
C ALA A 497 -0.03 34.03 8.28
N ALA A 498 -1.16 34.52 8.80
CA ALA A 498 -2.16 33.75 9.51
C ALA A 498 -2.67 32.58 8.63
N PRO A 499 -2.49 31.31 9.07
CA PRO A 499 -2.87 30.13 8.30
C PRO A 499 -4.37 30.09 7.91
N GLY A 500 -5.22 30.87 8.60
CA GLY A 500 -6.65 30.94 8.33
C GLY A 500 -7.07 31.53 6.97
N ARG A 501 -6.17 32.09 6.16
CA ARG A 501 -6.51 32.70 4.86
C ARG A 501 -6.08 31.90 3.62
N MET A 502 -5.47 30.72 3.77
CA MET A 502 -4.93 29.95 2.64
C MET A 502 -5.82 28.82 2.11
N ARG A 503 -7.01 28.61 2.70
CA ARG A 503 -7.96 27.61 2.18
C ARG A 503 -8.69 28.20 0.96
N LEU A 504 -8.78 27.41 -0.11
CA LEU A 504 -9.65 27.71 -1.27
C LEU A 504 -11.12 27.81 -0.85
#